data_AF-A0A2N3L592-F1
#
_entry.id   AF-A0A2N3L592-F1
#
_cell.length_a   1.000
_cell.length_b   1.000
_cell.length_c   1.000
_cell.angle_alpha   90.00
_cell.angle_beta   90.00
_cell.angle_gamma   90.00
#
_symmetry.space_group_name_H-M   'P 1'
#
loop_
_entity.id
_entity.type
_entity.pdbx_description
1 polymer ?
#
loop_
_entity_poly.entity_id
_entity_poly.type
_entity_poly.pdbx_seq_one_letter_code
_entity_poly.pdbx_strand_id
1 'polypeptide(L)'
;MTEHDDRHHPLDDAPKRGLLILVVGPSGVGKDSLLDGARDRLSKETHCCFPRRCITRPAGTIGENHIPVRPDDFPSMAKQGAFLLSWQAHDMCYGVPRHVQDDVTNGKTVIVNVSRSVIDDARALVGEDNVRVISICANSDVLRQRLEARGREDRYEVEKRLARASAYQVNGPNVMQVHNDADLQTGISRFIEAIRAPQLNSEPV
;
A
#
# COMPACT_ATOMS: atom_id res chain seq x y z
N MET A 1 -32.61 44.83 23.01
CA MET A 1 -33.51 43.67 22.82
C MET A 1 -33.68 43.52 21.32
N THR A 2 -33.57 42.28 20.81
CA THR A 2 -33.26 41.81 19.42
C THR A 2 -31.79 41.98 19.00
N GLU A 3 -31.03 40.98 18.55
CA GLU A 3 -31.09 39.50 18.55
C GLU A 3 -29.71 39.08 18.02
N HIS A 4 -28.93 38.29 18.78
CA HIS A 4 -27.71 37.65 18.28
C HIS A 4 -28.10 36.25 17.80
N ASP A 5 -28.28 36.07 16.49
CA ASP A 5 -28.43 34.76 15.85
C ASP A 5 -27.02 34.19 15.53
N ASP A 6 -26.28 33.78 16.56
CA ASP A 6 -25.09 32.96 16.40
C ASP A 6 -25.52 31.50 16.24
N ARG A 7 -25.95 31.13 15.03
CA ARG A 7 -26.08 29.72 14.63
C ARG A 7 -24.70 29.13 14.39
N HIS A 8 -24.02 28.80 15.47
CA HIS A 8 -22.91 27.86 15.45
C HIS A 8 -23.47 26.49 15.01
N HIS A 9 -23.22 26.10 13.76
CA HIS A 9 -23.49 24.74 13.27
C HIS A 9 -22.35 23.83 13.75
N PRO A 10 -22.57 22.92 14.71
CA PRO A 10 -21.54 21.99 15.16
C PRO A 10 -21.67 20.72 14.30
N LEU A 11 -21.13 20.75 13.08
CA LEU A 11 -21.02 19.54 12.25
C LEU A 11 -19.60 19.29 11.67
N ASP A 12 -18.65 20.20 11.85
CA ASP A 12 -17.34 20.10 11.18
C ASP A 12 -16.16 19.59 12.03
N ASP A 13 -16.40 19.20 13.29
CA ASP A 13 -15.33 18.69 14.19
C ASP A 13 -15.31 17.16 14.32
N ALA A 14 -15.87 16.42 13.34
CA ALA A 14 -15.54 15.00 13.23
C ALA A 14 -14.04 14.89 12.87
N PRO A 15 -13.21 14.19 13.66
CA PRO A 15 -11.80 14.03 13.33
C PRO A 15 -11.68 13.46 11.92
N LYS A 16 -10.99 14.18 11.04
CA LYS A 16 -10.80 13.78 9.65
C LYS A 16 -10.19 12.38 9.64
N ARG A 17 -10.97 11.37 9.21
CA ARG A 17 -10.48 9.99 9.12
C ARG A 17 -9.20 9.96 8.31
N GLY A 18 -8.27 9.11 8.74
CA GLY A 18 -6.98 8.92 8.11
C GLY A 18 -7.08 8.28 6.73
N LEU A 19 -5.93 7.93 6.18
CA LEU A 19 -5.81 7.41 4.83
C LEU A 19 -5.11 6.06 4.83
N LEU A 20 -5.74 5.04 4.23
CA LEU A 20 -5.08 3.79 3.89
C LEU A 20 -4.50 3.89 2.47
N ILE A 21 -3.17 3.89 2.37
CA ILE A 21 -2.44 3.86 1.11
C ILE A 21 -2.02 2.43 0.79
N LEU A 22 -2.63 1.87 -0.26
CA LEU A 22 -2.32 0.55 -0.81
C LEU A 22 -1.25 0.68 -1.89
N VAL A 23 -0.06 0.14 -1.63
CA VAL A 23 1.03 0.10 -2.59
C VAL A 23 0.97 -1.20 -3.36
N VAL A 24 0.72 -1.09 -4.66
CA VAL A 24 0.54 -2.21 -5.58
C VAL A 24 1.51 -2.10 -6.75
N GLY A 25 1.72 -3.18 -7.48
CA GLY A 25 2.63 -3.19 -8.63
C GLY A 25 3.15 -4.59 -8.91
N PRO A 26 3.72 -4.84 -10.11
CA PRO A 26 4.25 -6.14 -10.45
C PRO A 26 5.45 -6.54 -9.57
N SER A 27 5.77 -7.82 -9.55
CA SER A 27 6.98 -8.30 -8.88
C SER A 27 8.23 -7.74 -9.55
N GLY A 28 9.24 -7.35 -8.77
CA GLY A 28 10.50 -6.79 -9.28
C GLY A 28 10.48 -5.29 -9.58
N VAL A 29 9.32 -4.62 -9.54
CA VAL A 29 9.21 -3.17 -9.84
C VAL A 29 9.87 -2.26 -8.80
N GLY A 30 10.29 -2.81 -7.65
CA GLY A 30 11.04 -2.09 -6.61
C GLY A 30 10.19 -1.54 -5.45
N LYS A 31 8.97 -2.05 -5.23
CA LYS A 31 8.08 -1.62 -4.13
C LYS A 31 8.78 -1.60 -2.77
N ASP A 32 9.47 -2.68 -2.41
CA ASP A 32 10.13 -2.79 -1.10
C ASP A 32 11.19 -1.70 -0.91
N SER A 33 12.02 -1.45 -1.93
CA SER A 33 13.03 -0.38 -1.90
C SER A 33 12.44 1.02 -1.78
N LEU A 34 11.29 1.27 -2.42
CA LEU A 34 10.57 2.54 -2.30
C LEU A 34 9.96 2.70 -0.91
N LEU A 35 9.38 1.64 -0.36
CA LEU A 35 8.80 1.62 0.98
C LEU A 35 9.84 1.83 2.06
N ASP A 36 11.00 1.18 1.95
CA ASP A 36 12.11 1.34 2.89
C ASP A 36 12.65 2.78 2.82
N GLY A 37 12.91 3.29 1.61
CA GLY A 37 13.38 4.67 1.44
C GLY A 37 12.37 5.73 1.90
N ALA A 38 11.07 5.50 1.70
CA ALA A 38 10.02 6.38 2.21
C ALA A 38 9.92 6.31 3.74
N ARG A 39 10.05 5.12 4.34
CA ARG A 39 10.05 4.95 5.80
C ARG A 39 11.18 5.76 6.45
N ASP A 40 12.36 5.75 5.86
CA ASP A 40 13.51 6.51 6.36
C ASP A 40 13.26 8.02 6.25
N ARG A 41 12.81 8.50 5.07
CA ARG A 41 12.57 9.93 4.83
C ARG A 41 11.37 10.50 5.60
N LEU A 42 10.36 9.67 5.89
CA LEU A 42 9.15 10.06 6.63
C LEU A 42 9.25 9.72 8.13
N SER A 43 10.40 9.28 8.63
CA SER A 43 10.60 8.87 10.03
C SER A 43 10.26 9.94 11.08
N LYS A 44 10.28 11.23 10.70
CA LYS A 44 9.90 12.36 11.56
C LYS A 44 8.39 12.68 11.51
N GLU A 45 7.65 12.11 10.57
CA GLU A 45 6.21 12.33 10.40
C GLU A 45 5.43 11.28 11.18
N THR A 46 5.13 11.57 12.44
CA THR A 46 4.49 10.63 13.39
C THR A 46 3.09 10.17 12.96
N HIS A 47 2.44 10.88 12.04
CA HIS A 47 1.16 10.51 11.47
C HIS A 47 1.26 9.48 10.33
N CYS A 48 2.46 9.26 9.78
CA CYS A 48 2.71 8.25 8.75
C CYS A 48 3.11 6.90 9.40
N CYS A 49 2.48 5.81 8.98
CA CYS A 49 2.69 4.48 9.53
C CYS A 49 3.00 3.44 8.44
N PHE A 50 3.99 2.58 8.70
CA PHE A 50 4.40 1.49 7.82
C PHE A 50 4.27 0.15 8.57
N PRO A 51 3.04 -0.41 8.67
CA PRO A 51 2.81 -1.64 9.42
C PRO A 51 3.54 -2.81 8.78
N ARG A 52 4.04 -3.72 9.62
CA ARG A 52 4.55 -5.01 9.16
C ARG A 52 3.38 -5.93 8.81
N ARG A 53 3.47 -6.62 7.69
CA ARG A 53 2.50 -7.63 7.28
C ARG A 53 2.75 -8.94 7.98
N CYS A 54 1.69 -9.69 8.28
CA CYS A 54 1.78 -11.08 8.68
C CYS A 54 1.94 -11.94 7.42
N ILE A 55 2.99 -12.74 7.33
CA ILE A 55 3.28 -13.53 6.12
C ILE A 55 3.68 -14.93 6.51
N THR A 56 3.20 -15.93 5.76
CA THR A 56 3.62 -17.33 5.92
C THR A 56 4.97 -17.62 5.29
N ARG A 57 5.93 -16.74 5.57
CA ARG A 57 7.33 -16.81 5.14
C ARG A 57 8.20 -16.98 6.39
N PRO A 58 9.27 -17.79 6.34
CA PRO A 58 10.19 -17.92 7.46
C PRO A 58 10.85 -16.60 7.85
N ALA A 59 11.02 -16.39 9.16
CA ALA A 59 11.79 -15.27 9.69
C ALA A 59 13.21 -15.25 9.12
N GLY A 60 13.78 -14.06 8.91
CA GLY A 60 15.15 -13.90 8.41
C GLY A 60 15.33 -14.18 6.91
N THR A 61 14.26 -14.51 6.17
CA THR A 61 14.32 -14.60 4.70
C THR A 61 14.57 -13.22 4.08
N ILE A 62 15.44 -13.15 3.08
CA ILE A 62 15.70 -11.92 2.31
C ILE A 62 14.38 -11.39 1.72
N GLY A 63 14.03 -10.14 2.03
CA GLY A 63 12.82 -9.48 1.58
C GLY A 63 12.37 -8.43 2.59
N GLU A 64 11.09 -8.10 2.57
CA GLU A 64 10.53 -7.12 3.49
C GLU A 64 10.58 -7.56 4.97
N ASN A 65 10.69 -6.58 5.86
CA ASN A 65 10.49 -6.78 7.29
C ASN A 65 9.01 -7.10 7.58
N HIS A 66 8.73 -8.34 7.96
CA HIS A 66 7.38 -8.87 8.17
C HIS A 66 7.24 -9.55 9.54
N ILE A 67 5.99 -9.83 9.93
CA ILE A 67 5.65 -10.69 11.06
C ILE A 67 5.52 -12.12 10.52
N PRO A 68 6.44 -13.04 10.85
CA PRO A 68 6.36 -14.42 10.39
C PRO A 68 5.19 -15.14 11.07
N VAL A 69 4.39 -15.86 10.28
CA VAL A 69 3.27 -16.68 10.74
C VAL A 69 3.42 -18.10 10.19
N ARG A 70 3.06 -19.13 10.94
CA ARG A 70 3.10 -20.49 10.40
C ARG A 70 1.95 -20.67 9.39
N PRO A 71 2.18 -21.37 8.27
CA PRO A 71 1.11 -21.64 7.29
C PRO A 71 -0.15 -22.22 7.93
N ASP A 72 0.00 -23.13 8.88
CA ASP A 72 -1.13 -23.81 9.55
C ASP A 72 -1.93 -22.90 10.50
N ASP A 73 -1.29 -21.85 11.05
CA ASP A 73 -1.93 -20.94 12.00
C ASP A 73 -2.74 -19.84 11.28
N PHE A 74 -2.30 -19.46 10.06
CA PHE A 74 -2.85 -18.33 9.33
C PHE A 74 -4.38 -18.42 9.11
N PRO A 75 -4.96 -19.56 8.67
CA PRO A 75 -6.40 -19.68 8.49
C PRO A 75 -7.20 -19.47 9.78
N SER A 76 -6.68 -19.94 10.92
CA SER A 76 -7.33 -19.72 12.22
C SER A 76 -7.29 -18.26 12.63
N MET A 77 -6.14 -17.60 12.45
CA MET A 77 -6.00 -16.16 12.72
C MET A 77 -6.95 -15.32 11.86
N ALA A 78 -7.08 -15.64 10.56
CA ALA A 78 -8.00 -14.96 9.66
C ALA A 78 -9.46 -15.11 10.13
N LYS A 79 -9.89 -16.34 10.49
CA LYS A 79 -11.24 -16.60 11.03
C LYS A 79 -11.52 -15.86 12.34
N GLN A 80 -10.50 -15.61 13.14
CA GLN A 80 -10.60 -14.87 14.40
C GLN A 80 -10.54 -13.35 14.21
N GLY A 81 -10.49 -12.84 12.98
CA GLY A 81 -10.48 -11.40 12.70
C GLY A 81 -9.13 -10.73 12.98
N ALA A 82 -8.03 -11.48 12.97
CA ALA A 82 -6.69 -10.93 13.20
C ALA A 82 -6.21 -9.95 12.10
N PHE A 83 -6.85 -9.98 10.93
CA PHE A 83 -6.45 -9.20 9.77
C PHE A 83 -7.55 -8.25 9.31
N LEU A 84 -7.15 -7.04 8.91
CA LEU A 84 -8.00 -6.13 8.14
C LEU A 84 -8.15 -6.64 6.69
N LEU A 85 -7.05 -7.05 6.09
CA LEU A 85 -7.00 -7.63 4.74
C LEU A 85 -6.20 -8.91 4.78
N SER A 86 -6.62 -9.93 4.02
CA SER A 86 -5.80 -11.13 3.83
C SER A 86 -5.95 -11.69 2.42
N TRP A 87 -4.88 -12.25 1.88
CA TRP A 87 -4.88 -12.88 0.55
C TRP A 87 -3.81 -13.96 0.44
N GLN A 88 -3.89 -14.76 -0.61
CA GLN A 88 -2.88 -15.75 -0.97
C GLN A 88 -2.19 -15.36 -2.29
N ALA A 89 -0.88 -15.52 -2.35
CA ALA A 89 -0.09 -15.35 -3.58
C ALA A 89 1.22 -16.12 -3.51
N HIS A 90 1.62 -16.78 -4.60
CA HIS A 90 2.88 -17.52 -4.68
C HIS A 90 3.05 -18.50 -3.50
N ASP A 91 2.01 -19.29 -3.22
CA ASP A 91 1.95 -20.29 -2.14
C ASP A 91 2.16 -19.75 -0.72
N MET A 92 2.09 -18.42 -0.55
CA MET A 92 2.14 -17.74 0.74
C MET A 92 0.82 -17.03 1.02
N CYS A 93 0.47 -16.96 2.30
CA CYS A 93 -0.60 -16.14 2.82
C CYS A 93 -0.03 -14.82 3.37
N TYR A 94 -0.77 -13.75 3.17
CA TYR A 94 -0.42 -12.40 3.59
C TYR A 94 -1.60 -11.80 4.33
N GLY A 95 -1.33 -11.11 5.44
CA GLY A 95 -2.31 -10.43 6.26
C GLY A 95 -1.85 -9.03 6.62
N VAL A 96 -2.72 -8.04 6.44
CA VAL A 96 -2.56 -6.72 7.05
C VAL A 96 -3.20 -6.79 8.44
N PRO A 97 -2.46 -6.55 9.53
CA PRO A 97 -3.00 -6.65 10.89
C PRO A 97 -4.24 -5.78 11.13
N ARG A 98 -5.15 -6.27 11.98
CA ARG A 98 -6.43 -5.60 12.29
C ARG A 98 -6.28 -4.15 12.79
N HIS A 99 -5.23 -3.87 13.58
CA HIS A 99 -4.95 -2.55 14.16
C HIS A 99 -4.75 -1.44 13.12
N VAL A 100 -4.49 -1.80 11.86
CA VAL A 100 -4.39 -0.81 10.77
C VAL A 100 -5.69 -0.03 10.61
N GLN A 101 -6.85 -0.64 10.84
CA GLN A 101 -8.10 0.13 10.80
C GLN A 101 -8.18 1.16 11.93
N ASP A 102 -7.64 0.83 13.11
CA ASP A 102 -7.63 1.74 14.25
C ASP A 102 -6.69 2.91 13.96
N ASP A 103 -5.51 2.66 13.38
CA ASP A 103 -4.59 3.71 12.94
C ASP A 103 -5.26 4.67 11.93
N VAL A 104 -5.95 4.13 10.92
CA VAL A 104 -6.70 4.94 9.94
C VAL A 104 -7.82 5.71 10.62
N THR A 105 -8.59 5.07 11.51
CA THR A 105 -9.68 5.74 12.24
C THR A 105 -9.17 6.87 13.13
N ASN A 106 -7.96 6.74 13.66
CA ASN A 106 -7.27 7.77 14.46
C ASN A 106 -6.55 8.84 13.61
N GLY A 107 -6.88 8.97 12.33
CA GLY A 107 -6.36 10.05 11.47
C GLY A 107 -4.98 9.80 10.87
N LYS A 108 -4.41 8.60 10.99
CA LYS A 108 -3.07 8.31 10.45
C LYS A 108 -3.11 8.00 8.96
N THR A 109 -2.01 8.30 8.29
CA THR A 109 -1.72 7.82 6.93
C THR A 109 -0.98 6.49 7.04
N VAL A 110 -1.64 5.38 6.70
CA VAL A 110 -1.07 4.04 6.79
C VAL A 110 -0.68 3.55 5.40
N ILE A 111 0.61 3.29 5.18
CA ILE A 111 1.18 2.89 3.89
C ILE A 111 1.54 1.40 3.93
N VAL A 112 0.85 0.59 3.12
CA VAL A 112 0.99 -0.87 3.16
C VAL A 112 1.15 -1.48 1.77
N ASN A 113 2.11 -2.38 1.63
CA ASN A 113 2.32 -3.17 0.41
C ASN A 113 1.23 -4.24 0.30
N VAL A 114 0.47 -4.29 -0.79
CA VAL A 114 -0.60 -5.31 -0.95
C VAL A 114 -0.66 -5.85 -2.38
N SER A 115 -1.43 -6.93 -2.55
CA SER A 115 -1.87 -7.37 -3.87
C SER A 115 -2.99 -6.46 -4.39
N ARG A 116 -3.07 -6.24 -5.71
CA ARG A 116 -4.24 -5.59 -6.31
C ARG A 116 -5.56 -6.32 -6.06
N SER A 117 -5.51 -7.61 -5.71
CA SER A 117 -6.69 -8.44 -5.44
C SER A 117 -7.47 -8.01 -4.18
N VAL A 118 -6.88 -7.22 -3.29
CA VAL A 118 -7.53 -6.77 -2.04
C VAL A 118 -7.90 -5.28 -2.05
N ILE A 119 -7.81 -4.63 -3.22
CA ILE A 119 -8.15 -3.20 -3.34
C ILE A 119 -9.64 -2.98 -3.01
N ASP A 120 -10.52 -3.79 -3.60
CA ASP A 120 -11.97 -3.62 -3.43
C ASP A 120 -12.41 -4.00 -2.02
N ASP A 121 -11.81 -5.05 -1.42
CA ASP A 121 -12.01 -5.39 0.00
C ASP A 121 -11.63 -4.22 0.92
N ALA A 122 -10.49 -3.58 0.66
CA ALA A 122 -10.04 -2.43 1.43
C ALA A 122 -11.00 -1.25 1.30
N ARG A 123 -11.48 -0.95 0.09
CA ARG A 123 -12.48 0.10 -0.14
C ARG A 123 -13.78 -0.21 0.60
N ALA A 124 -14.25 -1.45 0.57
CA ALA A 124 -15.46 -1.87 1.26
C ALA A 124 -15.34 -1.76 2.79
N LEU A 125 -14.15 -2.07 3.36
CA LEU A 125 -13.92 -2.09 4.81
C LEU A 125 -13.57 -0.72 5.41
N VAL A 126 -12.88 0.14 4.64
CA VAL A 126 -12.33 1.41 5.14
C VAL A 126 -13.10 2.62 4.61
N GLY A 127 -13.75 2.49 3.46
CA GLY A 127 -14.40 3.57 2.72
C GLY A 127 -13.55 4.01 1.53
N GLU A 128 -14.19 4.22 0.38
CA GLU A 128 -13.52 4.53 -0.89
C GLU A 128 -12.72 5.85 -0.84
N ASP A 129 -13.26 6.85 -0.12
CA ASP A 129 -12.59 8.15 0.09
C ASP A 129 -11.42 8.07 1.08
N ASN A 130 -11.33 7.00 1.88
CA ASN A 130 -10.24 6.76 2.83
C ASN A 130 -9.21 5.75 2.31
N VAL A 131 -9.31 5.34 1.04
CA VAL A 131 -8.36 4.44 0.38
C VAL A 131 -7.73 5.13 -0.81
N ARG A 132 -6.40 5.15 -0.86
CA ARG A 132 -5.62 5.52 -2.04
C ARG A 132 -4.82 4.32 -2.51
N VAL A 133 -4.75 4.13 -3.82
CA VAL A 133 -3.90 3.11 -4.43
C VAL A 133 -2.74 3.80 -5.11
N ILE A 134 -1.51 3.45 -4.70
CA ILE A 134 -0.31 3.84 -5.44
C ILE A 134 0.17 2.63 -6.23
N SER A 135 -0.01 2.69 -7.55
CA SER A 135 0.42 1.67 -8.50
C SER A 135 1.83 1.98 -8.99
N ILE A 136 2.79 1.17 -8.57
CA ILE A 136 4.18 1.29 -8.99
C ILE A 136 4.39 0.59 -10.33
N CYS A 137 4.91 1.33 -11.29
CA CYS A 137 5.22 0.87 -12.64
C CYS A 137 6.69 1.16 -12.97
N ALA A 138 7.26 0.43 -13.92
CA ALA A 138 8.58 0.71 -14.47
C ALA A 138 8.61 0.28 -15.94
N ASN A 139 9.44 0.95 -16.73
CA ASN A 139 9.57 0.67 -18.16
C ASN A 139 10.20 -0.73 -18.32
N SER A 140 9.84 -1.45 -19.39
CA SER A 140 10.23 -2.85 -19.60
C SER A 140 11.74 -3.05 -19.53
N ASP A 141 12.52 -2.11 -20.07
CA ASP A 141 13.97 -2.22 -20.15
C ASP A 141 14.62 -2.11 -18.77
N VAL A 142 14.12 -1.20 -17.93
CA VAL A 142 14.58 -1.02 -16.55
C VAL A 142 14.20 -2.23 -15.70
N LEU A 143 12.98 -2.74 -15.87
CA LEU A 143 12.52 -3.93 -15.15
C LEU A 143 13.35 -5.16 -15.55
N ARG A 144 13.67 -5.31 -16.85
CA ARG A 144 14.54 -6.37 -17.37
C ARG A 144 15.91 -6.32 -16.71
N GLN A 145 16.58 -5.17 -16.77
CA GLN A 145 17.89 -4.97 -16.15
C GLN A 145 17.89 -5.33 -14.67
N ARG A 146 16.84 -4.96 -13.93
CA ARG A 146 16.70 -5.29 -12.50
C ARG A 146 16.47 -6.77 -12.23
N LEU A 147 15.70 -7.46 -13.07
CA LEU A 147 15.48 -8.90 -12.96
C LEU A 147 16.78 -9.66 -13.27
N GLU A 148 17.45 -9.30 -14.37
CA GLU A 148 18.72 -9.92 -14.77
C GLU A 148 19.83 -9.68 -13.72
N ALA A 149 19.95 -8.47 -13.17
CA ALA A 149 20.94 -8.16 -12.14
C ALA A 149 20.76 -8.94 -10.83
N ARG A 150 19.55 -9.43 -10.53
CA ARG A 150 19.31 -10.29 -9.36
C ARG A 150 19.82 -11.72 -9.57
N GLY A 151 19.95 -12.16 -10.82
CA GLY A 151 20.49 -13.47 -11.20
C GLY A 151 19.70 -14.66 -10.69
N ARG A 152 18.42 -14.49 -10.30
CA ARG A 152 17.57 -15.57 -9.77
C ARG A 152 16.66 -16.20 -10.82
N GLU A 153 16.56 -15.58 -11.99
CA GLU A 153 15.65 -15.94 -13.06
C GLU A 153 16.43 -16.27 -14.34
N ASP A 154 15.99 -17.28 -15.09
CA ASP A 154 16.47 -17.51 -16.45
C ASP A 154 15.78 -16.54 -17.43
N ARG A 155 16.24 -16.52 -18.68
CA ARG A 155 15.71 -15.61 -19.72
C ARG A 155 14.20 -15.81 -19.95
N TYR A 156 13.70 -17.04 -19.87
CA TYR A 156 12.28 -17.33 -20.09
C TYR A 156 11.42 -16.79 -18.94
N GLU A 157 11.86 -16.97 -17.70
CA GLU A 157 11.21 -16.41 -16.51
C GLU A 157 11.27 -14.87 -16.48
N VAL A 158 12.35 -14.26 -16.99
CA VAL A 158 12.42 -12.79 -17.18
C VAL A 158 11.34 -12.32 -18.15
N GLU A 159 11.22 -12.90 -19.35
CA GLU A 159 10.19 -12.51 -20.33
C GLU A 159 8.77 -12.68 -19.77
N LYS A 160 8.52 -13.79 -19.07
CA LYS A 160 7.23 -14.07 -18.44
C LYS A 160 6.87 -13.03 -17.38
N ARG A 161 7.86 -12.55 -16.62
CA ARG A 161 7.67 -11.47 -15.64
C ARG A 161 7.45 -10.12 -16.30
N LEU A 162 8.16 -9.81 -17.39
CA LEU A 162 7.94 -8.60 -18.18
C LEU A 162 6.53 -8.56 -18.78
N ALA A 163 6.05 -9.68 -19.34
CA ALA A 163 4.70 -9.79 -19.87
C ALA A 163 3.63 -9.64 -18.78
N ARG A 164 3.85 -10.21 -17.58
CA ARG A 164 2.97 -10.00 -16.43
C ARG A 164 2.95 -8.55 -15.97
N ALA A 165 4.10 -7.86 -16.04
CA ALA A 165 4.23 -6.47 -15.66
C ALA A 165 3.55 -5.52 -16.67
N SER A 166 3.67 -5.78 -17.98
CA SER A 166 2.98 -4.97 -19.00
C SER A 166 1.45 -5.12 -18.94
N ALA A 167 0.96 -6.32 -18.60
CA ALA A 167 -0.46 -6.56 -18.33
C ALA A 167 -0.92 -6.08 -16.95
N TYR A 168 -0.01 -5.55 -16.12
CA TYR A 168 -0.33 -5.06 -14.79
C TYR A 168 -0.92 -3.65 -14.88
N GLN A 169 -2.24 -3.58 -14.96
CA GLN A 169 -2.97 -2.33 -14.88
C GLN A 169 -3.86 -2.31 -13.63
N VAL A 170 -3.88 -1.16 -12.98
CA VAL A 170 -4.79 -0.82 -11.89
C VAL A 170 -5.29 0.58 -12.21
N ASN A 171 -6.60 0.71 -12.41
CA ASN A 171 -7.27 1.95 -12.77
C ASN A 171 -8.47 2.15 -11.84
N GLY A 172 -8.99 3.36 -11.81
CA GLY A 172 -10.16 3.71 -11.03
C GLY A 172 -9.91 4.89 -10.07
N PRO A 173 -10.86 5.15 -9.17
CA PRO A 173 -10.80 6.29 -8.27
C PRO A 173 -9.65 6.16 -7.27
N ASN A 174 -9.06 7.30 -6.93
CA ASN A 174 -7.94 7.40 -5.99
C ASN A 174 -6.73 6.50 -6.34
N VAL A 175 -6.55 6.17 -7.63
CA VAL A 175 -5.36 5.46 -8.12
C VAL A 175 -4.33 6.46 -8.65
N MET A 176 -3.11 6.41 -8.13
CA MET A 176 -1.96 7.18 -8.59
C MET A 176 -0.92 6.25 -9.19
N GLN A 177 -0.40 6.59 -10.37
CA GLN A 177 0.71 5.87 -11.00
C GLN A 177 2.03 6.49 -10.57
N VAL A 178 2.98 5.68 -10.11
CA VAL A 178 4.34 6.11 -9.80
C VAL A 178 5.32 5.31 -10.64
N HIS A 179 6.09 6.03 -11.45
CA HIS A 179 7.12 5.45 -12.30
C HIS A 179 8.44 5.33 -11.54
N ASN A 180 8.86 4.09 -11.31
CA ASN A 180 10.14 3.73 -10.72
C ASN A 180 11.14 3.30 -11.81
N ASP A 181 11.27 4.11 -12.85
CA ASP A 181 12.09 3.86 -14.04
C ASP A 181 13.45 4.60 -14.03
N ALA A 182 13.65 5.52 -13.09
CA ALA A 182 14.90 6.23 -12.87
C ALA A 182 15.77 5.55 -11.79
N ASP A 183 16.69 6.32 -11.21
CA ASP A 183 17.43 5.92 -10.01
C ASP A 183 16.50 5.81 -8.77
N LEU A 184 16.97 5.10 -7.75
CA LEU A 184 16.20 4.85 -6.54
C LEU A 184 15.80 6.15 -5.80
N GLN A 185 16.65 7.17 -5.78
CA GLN A 185 16.36 8.41 -5.04
C GLN A 185 15.25 9.20 -5.71
N THR A 186 15.26 9.27 -7.05
CA THR A 186 14.15 9.82 -7.83
C THR A 186 12.86 9.03 -7.62
N GLY A 187 12.94 7.70 -7.63
CA GLY A 187 11.80 6.83 -7.35
C GLY A 187 11.18 7.09 -5.97
N ILE A 188 12.01 7.20 -4.93
CA ILE A 188 11.56 7.51 -3.56
C ILE A 188 10.90 8.90 -3.51
N SER A 189 11.47 9.92 -4.16
CA SER A 189 10.89 11.26 -4.20
C SER A 189 9.49 11.25 -4.81
N ARG A 190 9.32 10.63 -5.98
CA ARG A 190 8.01 10.49 -6.65
C ARG A 190 7.01 9.72 -5.79
N PHE A 191 7.47 8.69 -5.10
CA PHE A 191 6.61 7.90 -4.21
C PHE A 191 6.15 8.72 -3.00
N ILE A 192 7.01 9.53 -2.39
CA ILE A 192 6.65 10.44 -1.29
C ILE A 192 5.70 11.54 -1.76
N GLU A 193 5.91 12.10 -2.95
CA GLU A 193 4.98 13.06 -3.55
C GLU A 193 3.58 12.43 -3.69
N ALA A 194 3.49 11.19 -4.14
CA ALA A 194 2.23 10.47 -4.22
C ALA A 194 1.60 10.15 -2.85
N ILE A 195 2.41 9.90 -1.81
CA ILE A 195 1.91 9.76 -0.42
C ILE A 195 1.31 11.08 0.07
N ARG A 196 1.99 12.21 -0.19
CA ARG A 196 1.60 13.54 0.30
C ARG A 196 0.56 14.25 -0.55
N ALA A 197 0.25 13.73 -1.75
CA ALA A 197 -0.74 14.34 -2.62
C ALA A 197 -2.06 14.54 -1.86
N PRO A 198 -2.76 15.66 -2.05
CA PRO A 198 -4.03 15.90 -1.39
C PRO A 198 -5.06 14.84 -1.83
N GLN A 199 -5.97 14.47 -0.92
CA GLN A 199 -7.13 13.65 -1.28
C GLN A 199 -8.02 14.48 -2.22
N LEU A 200 -8.31 13.96 -3.41
CA LEU A 200 -9.36 14.52 -4.24
C LEU A 200 -10.68 14.03 -3.65
N ASN A 201 -11.26 14.83 -2.76
CA ASN A 201 -12.60 14.52 -2.27
C ASN A 201 -13.58 14.72 -3.43
N SER A 202 -14.38 13.69 -3.71
CA SER A 202 -15.57 13.88 -4.54
C SER A 202 -16.49 14.82 -3.76
N GLU A 203 -16.82 15.98 -4.31
CA GLU A 203 -17.90 16.82 -3.76
C GLU A 203 -19.17 15.96 -3.66
N PRO A 204 -19.93 16.02 -2.56
CA PRO A 204 -21.22 15.36 -2.51
C PRO A 204 -22.12 15.98 -3.59
N VAL A 205 -22.61 15.13 -4.50
CA VAL A 205 -23.65 15.48 -5.49
C VAL A 205 -24.97 15.71 -4.78
#